data_AF-A0A8T2UUP2-F1
#
_entry.id   AF-A0A8T2UUP2-F1
#
_cell.length_a   1.000
_cell.length_b   1.000
_cell.length_c   1.000
_cell.angle_alpha   90.00
_cell.angle_beta   90.00
_cell.angle_gamma   90.00
#
_symmetry.space_group_name_H-M   'P 1'
#
loop_
_entity.id
_entity.type
_entity.pdbx_description
1 polymer ?
#
loop_
_entity_poly.entity_id
_entity_poly.type
_entity_poly.pdbx_seq_one_letter_code
_entity_poly.pdbx_strand_id
1 'polypeptide(L)'
;MCPGWSDQSLLKCGKFYPASVRSTEDRLRHYSTHFPCVEVDTSTYAIPSIASVKGWLQCVPKGFYFHFKAFGLFCSKSCSLTALPVHIRHKVSEICPGKDYIHLNDLSVSLRDELWQSFNKILYVAHGAGNLGLVVFQFHLSFKPTKENQAHVEWCRENLDPCFLMAAEFRCRDWFNNEWLTLTTKWLSSMGIILVAADELEHETFQKDREQTGLQKGQIKITLPVAWSLTNPDFMYVRVHRREGSQRLLSESELSCWVNRLTVELPQGLKGPIFFMWGTDWEDQPLINAKNLNAMIGDMAFNWKASQQLSGSRSMLSAYFGRKTKTEKCALVSKDFLPLCNEEQKELEHDCNSSQSSQKFEVSEFPGENVFLAPAILTANRKHIQDSPALLGCIKKTKYNDNNKPLESLKKTSSSITAYFQKR
;
A
#
# COMPACT_ATOMS: atom_id res chain seq x y z
N MET A 1 -16.31 7.25 4.91
CA MET A 1 -15.22 7.84 5.74
C MET A 1 -14.56 8.98 4.99
N CYS A 2 -14.08 10.04 5.63
CA CYS A 2 -13.64 11.26 4.93
C CYS A 2 -12.12 11.29 4.68
N PRO A 3 -11.63 11.92 3.59
CA PRO A 3 -10.23 11.89 3.21
C PRO A 3 -9.42 12.92 4.01
N GLY A 4 -8.95 12.52 5.19
CA GLY A 4 -7.93 13.28 5.92
C GLY A 4 -8.47 14.13 7.08
N TRP A 5 -7.57 14.40 8.03
CA TRP A 5 -7.86 15.15 9.26
C TRP A 5 -7.31 16.59 9.23
N SER A 6 -6.70 16.99 8.12
CA SER A 6 -6.01 18.29 7.98
C SER A 6 -6.43 19.09 6.75
N ASP A 7 -7.53 18.70 6.08
CA ASP A 7 -8.05 19.43 4.92
C ASP A 7 -8.45 20.87 5.30
N GLN A 8 -8.06 21.82 4.46
CA GLN A 8 -8.25 23.25 4.73
C GLN A 8 -9.72 23.67 4.68
N SER A 9 -10.53 23.08 3.82
CA SER A 9 -11.95 23.45 3.70
C SER A 9 -12.73 22.96 4.92
N LEU A 10 -12.45 21.75 5.41
CA LEU A 10 -13.01 21.20 6.65
C LEU A 10 -12.61 22.03 7.88
N LEU A 11 -11.36 22.53 7.92
CA LEU A 11 -10.90 23.40 9.00
C LEU A 11 -11.60 24.77 8.99
N LYS A 12 -11.71 25.38 7.81
CA LYS A 12 -12.30 26.72 7.66
C LYS A 12 -13.80 26.73 7.90
N CYS A 13 -14.51 25.63 7.63
CA CYS A 13 -15.96 25.61 7.82
C CYS A 13 -16.37 25.60 9.30
N GLY A 14 -15.49 25.16 10.21
CA GLY A 14 -15.73 25.17 11.66
C GLY A 14 -16.84 24.23 12.15
N LYS A 15 -17.34 23.31 11.31
CA LYS A 15 -18.49 22.45 11.62
C LYS A 15 -18.12 21.12 12.27
N PHE A 16 -16.86 20.67 12.12
CA PHE A 16 -16.41 19.36 12.62
C PHE A 16 -15.50 19.47 13.84
N TYR A 17 -14.47 20.31 13.78
CA TYR A 17 -13.51 20.44 14.89
C TYR A 17 -13.97 21.47 15.93
N PRO A 18 -14.01 21.12 17.22
CA PRO A 18 -14.22 22.08 18.30
C PRO A 18 -13.15 23.18 18.31
N ALA A 19 -13.48 24.37 18.81
CA ALA A 19 -12.55 25.50 18.89
C ALA A 19 -11.28 25.24 19.72
N SER A 20 -11.28 24.22 20.58
CA SER A 20 -10.12 23.79 21.36
C SER A 20 -9.10 22.98 20.54
N VAL A 21 -9.49 22.42 19.39
CA VAL A 21 -8.63 21.61 18.52
C VAL A 21 -7.79 22.53 17.65
N ARG A 22 -6.48 22.61 17.91
CA ARG A 22 -5.59 23.59 17.26
C ARG A 22 -4.46 22.95 16.45
N SER A 23 -3.82 21.91 16.98
CA SER A 23 -2.71 21.22 16.31
C SER A 23 -3.18 20.13 15.33
N THR A 24 -2.27 19.67 14.46
CA THR A 24 -2.54 18.53 13.57
C THR A 24 -2.80 17.25 14.34
N GLU A 25 -2.09 17.07 15.46
CA GLU A 25 -2.22 15.95 16.38
C GLU A 25 -3.58 15.98 17.09
N ASP A 26 -4.03 17.14 17.58
CA ASP A 26 -5.35 17.29 18.18
C ASP A 26 -6.46 16.96 17.19
N ARG A 27 -6.29 17.40 15.93
CA ARG A 27 -7.24 17.10 14.85
C ARG A 27 -7.30 15.60 14.60
N LEU A 28 -6.16 14.91 14.55
CA LEU A 28 -6.13 13.46 14.38
C LEU A 28 -6.77 12.74 15.59
N ARG A 29 -6.48 13.18 16.82
CA ARG A 29 -7.13 12.64 18.04
C ARG A 29 -8.64 12.76 17.91
N HIS A 30 -9.15 13.96 17.62
CA HIS A 30 -10.58 14.21 17.46
C HIS A 30 -11.19 13.43 16.29
N TYR A 31 -10.52 13.38 15.14
CA TYR A 31 -10.96 12.62 13.98
C TYR A 31 -11.11 11.13 14.31
N SER A 32 -10.13 10.57 15.02
CA SER A 32 -10.10 9.14 15.36
C SER A 32 -11.20 8.69 16.32
N THR A 33 -11.87 9.62 17.02
CA THR A 33 -13.06 9.27 17.82
C THR A 33 -14.31 9.07 16.97
N HIS A 34 -14.32 9.55 15.72
CA HIS A 34 -15.47 9.50 14.81
C HIS A 34 -15.33 8.42 13.75
N PHE A 35 -14.09 8.09 13.35
CA PHE A 35 -13.81 7.21 12.23
C PHE A 35 -12.79 6.12 12.59
N PRO A 36 -12.95 4.88 12.08
CA PRO A 36 -12.06 3.75 12.40
C PRO A 36 -10.74 3.73 11.62
N CYS A 37 -10.57 4.61 10.63
CA CYS A 37 -9.41 4.65 9.77
C CYS A 37 -9.34 5.99 9.01
N VAL A 38 -8.25 6.21 8.28
CA VAL A 38 -8.09 7.37 7.40
C VAL A 38 -7.15 7.05 6.24
N GLU A 39 -7.39 7.67 5.09
CA GLU A 39 -6.47 7.66 3.96
C GLU A 39 -5.40 8.76 4.13
N VAL A 40 -4.13 8.37 4.08
CA VAL A 40 -2.98 9.28 4.23
C VAL A 40 -2.54 9.72 2.84
N ASP A 41 -2.99 10.90 2.45
CA ASP A 41 -2.69 11.47 1.13
C ASP A 41 -1.31 12.12 1.05
N THR A 42 -0.79 12.59 2.18
CA THR A 42 0.52 13.26 2.27
C THR A 42 1.64 12.40 1.71
N SER A 43 1.55 11.07 1.84
CA SER A 43 2.56 10.14 1.32
C SER A 43 2.65 10.12 -0.21
N THR A 44 1.62 10.59 -0.91
CA THR A 44 1.66 10.80 -2.37
C THR A 44 2.61 11.91 -2.75
N TYR A 45 2.65 12.98 -1.97
CA TYR A 45 3.41 14.20 -2.28
C TYR A 45 4.84 14.14 -1.76
N ALA A 46 5.07 13.47 -0.65
CA ALA A 46 6.39 13.20 -0.10
C ALA A 46 6.34 11.98 0.82
N ILE A 47 7.39 11.17 0.85
CA ILE A 47 7.50 10.08 1.84
C ILE A 47 7.58 10.71 3.24
N PRO A 48 6.62 10.45 4.15
CA PRO A 48 6.62 11.04 5.48
C PRO A 48 7.86 10.61 6.26
N SER A 49 8.22 11.35 7.32
CA SER A 49 9.28 10.90 8.22
C SER A 49 8.77 9.79 9.14
N ILE A 50 9.69 8.92 9.61
CA ILE A 50 9.37 7.92 10.66
C ILE A 50 8.82 8.60 11.91
N ALA A 51 9.38 9.76 12.29
CA ALA A 51 8.92 10.52 13.46
C ALA A 51 7.47 11.00 13.29
N SER A 52 7.09 11.46 12.09
CA SER A 52 5.72 11.86 11.78
C SER A 52 4.76 10.70 11.93
N VAL A 53 5.08 9.52 11.36
CA VAL A 53 4.22 8.33 11.48
C VAL A 53 4.10 7.89 12.94
N LYS A 54 5.21 7.87 13.71
CA LYS A 54 5.17 7.58 15.15
C LYS A 54 4.29 8.57 15.93
N GLY A 55 4.36 9.87 15.60
CA GLY A 55 3.50 10.89 16.19
C GLY A 55 2.02 10.64 15.90
N TRP A 56 1.67 10.27 14.66
CA TRP A 56 0.29 9.93 14.30
C TRP A 56 -0.23 8.71 15.06
N LEU A 57 0.60 7.69 15.25
CA LEU A 57 0.24 6.49 16.02
C LEU A 57 -0.10 6.81 17.48
N GLN A 58 0.56 7.81 18.08
CA GLN A 58 0.26 8.27 19.44
C GLN A 58 -1.06 9.06 19.55
N CYS A 59 -1.68 9.42 18.42
CA CYS A 59 -2.91 10.21 18.38
C CYS A 59 -4.17 9.35 18.20
N VAL A 60 -4.05 8.07 17.92
CA VAL A 60 -5.19 7.23 17.53
C VAL A 60 -5.39 6.07 18.52
N PRO A 61 -6.64 5.63 18.74
CA PRO A 61 -6.91 4.49 19.60
C PRO A 61 -6.51 3.17 18.93
N LYS A 62 -6.47 2.10 19.74
CA LYS A 62 -6.25 0.74 19.24
C LYS A 62 -7.32 0.36 18.22
N GLY A 63 -6.89 -0.29 17.13
CA GLY A 63 -7.78 -0.73 16.06
C GLY A 63 -8.14 0.37 15.06
N PHE A 64 -7.55 1.57 15.16
CA PHE A 64 -7.61 2.58 14.11
C PHE A 64 -6.63 2.25 12.98
N TYR A 65 -7.04 2.37 11.71
CA TYR A 65 -6.15 2.07 10.57
C TYR A 65 -5.73 3.31 9.78
N PHE A 66 -4.50 3.28 9.28
CA PHE A 66 -4.02 4.18 8.25
C PHE A 66 -3.97 3.42 6.92
N HIS A 67 -4.57 3.99 5.88
CA HIS A 67 -4.44 3.54 4.50
C HIS A 67 -3.51 4.52 3.79
N PHE A 68 -2.28 4.12 3.51
CA PHE A 68 -1.30 5.02 2.91
C PHE A 68 -1.50 5.10 1.40
N LYS A 69 -1.46 6.29 0.81
CA LYS A 69 -1.22 6.36 -0.63
C LYS A 69 0.23 6.07 -0.96
N ALA A 70 0.46 5.38 -2.07
CA ALA A 70 1.79 5.19 -2.62
C ALA A 70 2.46 6.54 -2.93
N PHE A 71 3.78 6.60 -2.79
CA PHE A 71 4.54 7.77 -3.21
C PHE A 71 4.29 8.06 -4.70
N GLY A 72 3.93 9.31 -5.03
CA GLY A 72 3.35 9.67 -6.31
C GLY A 72 4.23 9.32 -7.52
N LEU A 73 5.55 9.35 -7.34
CA LEU A 73 6.52 8.92 -8.37
C LEU A 73 6.26 7.48 -8.85
N PHE A 74 5.84 6.57 -7.97
CA PHE A 74 5.59 5.16 -8.31
C PHE A 74 4.37 5.01 -9.23
N CYS A 75 3.37 5.88 -9.13
CA CYS A 75 2.14 5.79 -9.93
C CYS A 75 2.17 6.71 -11.16
N SER A 76 2.66 7.94 -11.01
CA SER A 76 2.73 8.95 -12.08
C SER A 76 3.98 8.81 -12.95
N LYS A 77 4.90 7.90 -12.60
CA LYS A 77 6.22 7.71 -13.23
C LYS A 77 7.08 8.97 -13.29
N SER A 78 6.71 10.02 -12.54
CA SER A 78 7.43 11.28 -12.46
C SER A 78 7.01 12.11 -11.24
N CYS A 79 7.89 12.99 -10.75
CA CYS A 79 7.61 13.91 -9.64
C CYS A 79 8.56 15.12 -9.65
N SER A 80 8.22 16.16 -8.87
CA SER A 80 9.16 17.26 -8.58
C SER A 80 10.33 16.73 -7.75
N LEU A 81 11.52 17.29 -7.92
CA LEU A 81 12.67 16.97 -7.06
C LEU A 81 12.38 17.25 -5.58
N THR A 82 11.57 18.27 -5.28
CA THR A 82 11.21 18.63 -3.90
C THR A 82 10.45 17.53 -3.16
N ALA A 83 9.76 16.66 -3.89
CA ALA A 83 9.02 15.51 -3.36
C ALA A 83 9.95 14.36 -2.90
N LEU A 84 11.19 14.31 -3.42
CA LEU A 84 12.14 13.26 -3.07
C LEU A 84 12.67 13.45 -1.64
N PRO A 85 12.97 12.34 -0.92
CA PRO A 85 13.73 12.42 0.32
C PRO A 85 15.02 13.20 0.13
N VAL A 86 15.37 14.06 1.10
CA VAL A 86 16.48 15.02 1.00
C VAL A 86 17.78 14.37 0.49
N HIS A 87 18.16 13.22 1.07
CA HIS A 87 19.38 12.49 0.68
C HIS A 87 19.37 11.99 -0.77
N ILE A 88 18.21 11.53 -1.28
CA ILE A 88 18.06 11.12 -2.69
C ILE A 88 18.03 12.35 -3.60
N ARG A 89 17.36 13.42 -3.18
CA ARG A 89 17.33 14.69 -3.92
C ARG A 89 18.74 15.21 -4.19
N HIS A 90 19.62 15.23 -3.18
CA HIS A 90 21.02 15.64 -3.35
C HIS A 90 21.75 14.81 -4.41
N LYS A 91 21.68 13.47 -4.31
CA LYS A 91 22.28 12.56 -5.30
C LYS A 91 21.74 12.80 -6.72
N VAL A 92 20.42 13.01 -6.86
CA VAL A 92 19.79 13.27 -8.16
C VAL A 92 20.21 14.63 -8.73
N SER A 93 20.29 15.67 -7.90
CA SER A 93 20.72 17.01 -8.32
C SER A 93 22.18 17.05 -8.78
N GLU A 94 23.05 16.20 -8.25
CA GLU A 94 24.44 16.05 -8.72
C GLU A 94 24.51 15.38 -10.11
N ILE A 95 23.66 14.38 -10.36
CA ILE A 95 23.64 13.62 -11.62
C ILE A 95 22.91 14.40 -12.73
N CYS A 96 21.84 15.12 -12.37
CA CYS A 96 20.95 15.83 -13.29
C CYS A 96 20.81 17.30 -12.84
N PRO A 97 21.85 18.13 -12.95
CA PRO A 97 21.81 19.52 -12.49
C PRO A 97 20.77 20.34 -13.26
N GLY A 98 20.08 21.25 -12.55
CA GLY A 98 19.15 22.22 -13.14
C GLY A 98 17.76 21.69 -13.52
N LYS A 99 17.41 20.44 -13.19
CA LYS A 99 16.05 19.92 -13.36
C LYS A 99 15.19 20.19 -12.12
N ASP A 100 13.94 20.62 -12.31
CA ASP A 100 12.94 20.72 -11.22
C ASP A 100 12.07 19.47 -11.09
N TYR A 101 12.12 18.60 -12.11
CA TYR A 101 11.27 17.44 -12.27
C TYR A 101 12.09 16.24 -12.75
N ILE A 102 11.70 15.04 -12.33
CA ILE A 102 12.40 13.80 -12.68
C ILE A 102 11.40 12.72 -13.08
N HIS A 103 11.78 11.90 -14.05
CA HIS A 103 11.05 10.68 -14.39
C HIS A 103 11.62 9.49 -13.61
N LEU A 104 10.78 8.51 -13.30
CA LEU A 104 11.20 7.28 -12.61
C LEU A 104 12.32 6.57 -13.39
N ASN A 105 12.28 6.64 -14.72
CA ASN A 105 13.28 6.03 -15.59
C ASN A 105 14.63 6.76 -15.59
N ASP A 106 14.67 8.04 -15.18
CA ASP A 106 15.92 8.80 -15.05
C ASP A 106 16.71 8.37 -13.81
N LEU A 107 16.06 7.71 -12.85
CA LEU A 107 16.72 7.21 -11.63
C LEU A 107 17.45 5.90 -11.91
N SER A 108 18.67 5.77 -11.38
CA SER A 108 19.38 4.49 -11.37
C SER A 108 18.61 3.43 -10.56
N VAL A 109 18.88 2.16 -10.81
CA VAL A 109 18.26 1.04 -10.05
C VAL A 109 18.49 1.22 -8.55
N SER A 110 19.72 1.56 -8.14
CA SER A 110 20.07 1.82 -6.73
C SER A 110 19.21 2.94 -6.11
N LEU A 111 18.94 4.03 -6.83
CA LEU A 111 18.12 5.13 -6.31
C LEU A 111 16.64 4.74 -6.21
N ARG A 112 16.14 3.93 -7.14
CA ARG A 112 14.77 3.37 -7.06
C ARG A 112 14.65 2.44 -5.86
N ASP A 113 15.65 1.60 -5.60
CA ASP A 113 15.68 0.72 -4.43
C ASP A 113 15.72 1.51 -3.12
N GLU A 114 16.54 2.57 -3.03
CA GLU A 114 16.58 3.47 -1.86
C GLU A 114 15.22 4.15 -1.59
N LEU A 115 14.48 4.54 -2.65
CA LEU A 115 13.14 5.10 -2.54
C LEU A 115 12.14 4.07 -2.00
N TRP A 116 12.14 2.86 -2.55
CA TRP A 116 11.28 1.77 -2.08
C TRP A 116 11.59 1.37 -0.64
N GLN A 117 12.88 1.29 -0.28
CA GLN A 117 13.29 1.05 1.11
C GLN A 117 12.79 2.15 2.03
N SER A 118 12.89 3.42 1.63
CA SER A 118 12.38 4.55 2.42
C SER A 118 10.86 4.47 2.62
N PHE A 119 10.13 4.11 1.57
CA PHE A 119 8.67 3.96 1.64
C PHE A 119 8.25 2.74 2.48
N ASN A 120 8.86 1.57 2.28
CA ASN A 120 8.58 0.38 3.08
C ASN A 120 8.91 0.61 4.57
N LYS A 121 9.99 1.33 4.89
CA LYS A 121 10.36 1.67 6.29
C LYS A 121 9.24 2.39 7.04
N ILE A 122 8.56 3.35 6.41
CA ILE A 122 7.48 4.08 7.09
C ILE A 122 6.22 3.23 7.24
N LEU A 123 5.98 2.30 6.31
CA LEU A 123 4.87 1.35 6.40
C LEU A 123 5.12 0.32 7.50
N TYR A 124 6.37 -0.14 7.66
CA TYR A 124 6.76 -1.03 8.75
C TYR A 124 6.46 -0.46 10.13
N VAL A 125 6.61 0.86 10.32
CA VAL A 125 6.27 1.53 11.57
C VAL A 125 4.78 1.41 11.88
N ALA A 126 3.92 1.71 10.90
CA ALA A 126 2.47 1.58 11.07
C ALA A 126 2.01 0.11 11.19
N HIS A 127 2.64 -0.79 10.43
CA HIS A 127 2.36 -2.22 10.46
C HIS A 127 2.76 -2.84 11.80
N GLY A 128 3.94 -2.53 12.32
CA GLY A 128 4.42 -3.03 13.62
C GLY A 128 3.55 -2.59 14.79
N ALA A 129 2.89 -1.44 14.69
CA ALA A 129 1.90 -0.97 15.65
C ALA A 129 0.50 -1.64 15.49
N GLY A 130 0.27 -2.37 14.40
CA GLY A 130 -1.02 -2.97 14.06
C GLY A 130 -2.04 -1.97 13.49
N ASN A 131 -1.57 -0.80 13.03
CA ASN A 131 -2.40 0.29 12.51
C ASN A 131 -2.28 0.47 10.99
N LEU A 132 -1.50 -0.34 10.27
CA LEU A 132 -1.50 -0.31 8.80
C LEU A 132 -2.67 -1.13 8.26
N GLY A 133 -3.52 -0.51 7.45
CA GLY A 133 -4.58 -1.22 6.74
C GLY A 133 -4.12 -1.72 5.37
N LEU A 134 -3.85 -0.80 4.44
CA LEU A 134 -3.39 -1.12 3.08
C LEU A 134 -2.66 0.07 2.46
N VAL A 135 -2.09 -0.15 1.27
CA VAL A 135 -1.44 0.88 0.46
C VAL A 135 -2.19 1.07 -0.87
N VAL A 136 -2.69 2.28 -1.11
CA VAL A 136 -3.45 2.66 -2.30
C VAL A 136 -2.50 3.16 -3.40
N PHE A 137 -2.53 2.49 -4.56
CA PHE A 137 -1.85 2.88 -5.79
C PHE A 137 -2.88 3.42 -6.78
N GLN A 138 -2.94 4.74 -6.91
CA GLN A 138 -3.87 5.41 -7.83
C GLN A 138 -3.17 5.74 -9.16
N PHE A 139 -3.57 5.04 -10.23
CA PHE A 139 -3.07 5.23 -11.59
C PHE A 139 -3.96 6.16 -12.40
N HIS A 140 -3.38 7.22 -12.95
CA HIS A 140 -4.07 8.32 -13.63
C HIS A 140 -4.61 7.94 -15.03
N LEU A 141 -5.35 8.85 -15.68
CA LEU A 141 -6.13 8.57 -16.90
C LEU A 141 -5.32 8.14 -18.12
N SER A 142 -4.04 8.52 -18.20
CA SER A 142 -3.16 8.10 -19.30
C SER A 142 -2.66 6.65 -19.12
N PHE A 143 -2.85 6.06 -17.94
CA PHE A 143 -2.46 4.70 -17.64
C PHE A 143 -3.47 3.72 -18.27
N LYS A 144 -3.31 3.44 -19.56
CA LYS A 144 -4.16 2.54 -20.37
C LYS A 144 -3.85 1.05 -20.12
N PRO A 145 -4.77 0.12 -20.44
CA PRO A 145 -4.56 -1.33 -20.33
C PRO A 145 -3.57 -1.84 -21.39
N THR A 146 -2.28 -1.63 -21.13
CA THR A 146 -1.17 -2.11 -21.97
C THR A 146 -0.31 -3.09 -21.19
N LYS A 147 0.41 -3.97 -21.90
CA LYS A 147 1.37 -4.90 -21.27
C LYS A 147 2.44 -4.17 -20.45
N GLU A 148 2.89 -3.00 -20.91
CA GLU A 148 3.86 -2.18 -20.17
C GLU A 148 3.28 -1.68 -18.84
N ASN A 149 2.04 -1.17 -18.85
CA ASN A 149 1.39 -0.69 -17.65
C ASN A 149 1.00 -1.84 -16.71
N GLN A 150 0.64 -3.00 -17.25
CA GLN A 150 0.46 -4.22 -16.47
C GLN A 150 1.76 -4.62 -15.74
N ALA A 151 2.89 -4.68 -16.47
CA ALA A 151 4.20 -4.95 -15.91
C ALA A 151 4.63 -3.89 -14.87
N HIS A 152 4.19 -2.63 -15.04
CA HIS A 152 4.46 -1.58 -14.05
C HIS A 152 3.68 -1.79 -12.74
N VAL A 153 2.43 -2.26 -12.78
CA VAL A 153 1.68 -2.65 -11.58
C VAL A 153 2.33 -3.85 -10.90
N GLU A 154 2.78 -4.83 -11.68
CA GLU A 154 3.53 -6.01 -11.20
C GLU A 154 4.81 -5.57 -10.48
N TRP A 155 5.60 -4.70 -11.10
CA TRP A 155 6.79 -4.10 -10.48
C TRP A 155 6.47 -3.36 -9.18
N CYS A 156 5.37 -2.59 -9.12
CA CYS A 156 4.95 -1.94 -7.87
C CYS A 156 4.59 -2.96 -6.78
N ARG A 157 3.94 -4.07 -7.13
CA ARG A 157 3.58 -5.14 -6.20
C ARG A 157 4.81 -5.90 -5.69
N GLU A 158 5.79 -6.14 -6.56
CA GLU A 158 7.04 -6.81 -6.21
C GLU A 158 7.92 -5.96 -5.27
N ASN A 159 7.93 -4.64 -5.43
CA ASN A 159 8.74 -3.75 -4.60
C ASN A 159 8.06 -3.31 -3.30
N LEU A 160 6.72 -3.26 -3.26
CA LEU A 160 6.01 -3.09 -2.00
C LEU A 160 6.12 -4.38 -1.20
N ASP A 161 6.58 -4.29 0.04
CA ASP A 161 6.83 -5.47 0.86
C ASP A 161 5.63 -6.44 0.89
N PRO A 162 5.84 -7.75 0.72
CA PRO A 162 4.75 -8.72 0.64
C PRO A 162 3.89 -8.83 1.91
N CYS A 163 4.34 -8.31 3.07
CA CYS A 163 3.47 -8.23 4.25
C CYS A 163 2.41 -7.13 4.17
N PHE A 164 2.51 -6.20 3.20
CA PHE A 164 1.56 -5.11 3.03
C PHE A 164 0.54 -5.40 1.92
N LEU A 165 -0.71 -5.09 2.22
CA LEU A 165 -1.80 -5.19 1.26
C LEU A 165 -1.76 -4.03 0.26
N MET A 166 -1.99 -4.35 -1.01
CA MET A 166 -2.07 -3.39 -2.10
C MET A 166 -3.52 -3.18 -2.52
N ALA A 167 -3.91 -1.93 -2.72
CA ALA A 167 -5.09 -1.59 -3.48
C ALA A 167 -4.70 -0.82 -4.74
N ALA A 168 -5.25 -1.18 -5.89
CA ALA A 168 -5.03 -0.51 -7.16
C ALA A 168 -6.30 0.22 -7.61
N GLU A 169 -6.20 1.52 -7.83
CA GLU A 169 -7.25 2.33 -8.45
C GLU A 169 -6.84 2.72 -9.86
N PHE A 170 -7.59 2.27 -10.86
CA PHE A 170 -7.43 2.71 -12.25
C PHE A 170 -8.44 3.80 -12.59
N ARG A 171 -7.97 5.04 -12.79
CA ARG A 171 -8.83 6.15 -13.23
C ARG A 171 -9.29 5.98 -14.67
N CYS A 172 -8.48 5.32 -15.51
CA CYS A 172 -8.87 5.01 -16.88
C CYS A 172 -9.87 3.85 -16.91
N ARG A 173 -11.09 4.10 -17.42
CA ARG A 173 -12.16 3.08 -17.49
C ARG A 173 -11.96 2.03 -18.57
N ASP A 174 -10.96 2.19 -19.44
CA ASP A 174 -10.61 1.17 -20.43
C ASP A 174 -10.13 -0.14 -19.77
N TRP A 175 -9.65 -0.09 -18.53
CA TRP A 175 -9.33 -1.30 -17.73
C TRP A 175 -10.56 -2.16 -17.39
N PHE A 176 -11.77 -1.64 -17.60
CA PHE A 176 -13.02 -2.25 -17.17
C PHE A 176 -14.10 -2.28 -18.27
N ASN A 177 -13.78 -1.95 -19.51
CA ASN A 177 -14.74 -2.05 -20.60
C ASN A 177 -14.83 -3.52 -21.09
N ASN A 178 -16.05 -4.00 -21.39
CA ASN A 178 -16.28 -5.31 -21.99
C ASN A 178 -15.53 -6.47 -21.29
N GLU A 179 -14.72 -7.22 -22.03
CA GLU A 179 -13.92 -8.35 -21.56
C GLU A 179 -12.82 -7.95 -20.56
N TRP A 180 -12.37 -6.69 -20.58
CA TRP A 180 -11.27 -6.22 -19.72
C TRP A 180 -11.62 -6.26 -18.25
N LEU A 181 -12.88 -6.04 -17.85
CA LEU A 181 -13.24 -6.14 -16.43
C LEU A 181 -12.93 -7.54 -15.88
N THR A 182 -13.26 -8.59 -16.63
CA THR A 182 -13.00 -9.97 -16.22
C THR A 182 -11.50 -10.27 -16.20
N LEU A 183 -10.78 -9.84 -17.23
CA LEU A 183 -9.32 -10.05 -17.33
C LEU A 183 -8.57 -9.32 -16.21
N THR A 184 -8.85 -8.03 -16.02
CA THR A 184 -8.26 -7.19 -14.97
C THR A 184 -8.57 -7.76 -13.59
N THR A 185 -9.81 -8.15 -13.33
CA THR A 185 -10.20 -8.76 -12.04
C THR A 185 -9.42 -10.05 -11.78
N LYS A 186 -9.34 -10.97 -12.75
CA LYS A 186 -8.59 -12.23 -12.60
C LYS A 186 -7.10 -11.98 -12.38
N TRP A 187 -6.50 -11.08 -13.15
CA TRP A 187 -5.09 -10.71 -13.03
C TRP A 187 -4.77 -10.15 -11.65
N LEU A 188 -5.51 -9.13 -11.18
CA LEU A 188 -5.29 -8.56 -9.85
C LEU A 188 -5.51 -9.58 -8.73
N SER A 189 -6.55 -10.42 -8.84
CA SER A 189 -6.83 -11.49 -7.87
C SER A 189 -5.67 -12.47 -7.75
N SER A 190 -5.03 -12.83 -8.88
CA SER A 190 -3.89 -13.76 -8.89
C SER A 190 -2.67 -13.23 -8.12
N MET A 191 -2.59 -11.90 -7.96
CA MET A 191 -1.53 -11.22 -7.22
C MET A 191 -1.95 -10.78 -5.81
N GLY A 192 -3.20 -11.05 -5.42
CA GLY A 192 -3.78 -10.56 -4.16
C GLY A 192 -3.96 -9.04 -4.11
N ILE A 193 -3.96 -8.35 -5.26
CA ILE A 193 -4.16 -6.90 -5.35
C ILE A 193 -5.66 -6.60 -5.30
N ILE A 194 -6.02 -5.62 -4.48
CA ILE A 194 -7.40 -5.21 -4.24
C ILE A 194 -7.78 -4.15 -5.27
N LEU A 195 -8.74 -4.46 -6.13
CA LEU A 195 -9.31 -3.50 -7.04
C LEU A 195 -10.16 -2.48 -6.28
N VAL A 196 -9.82 -1.19 -6.41
CA VAL A 196 -10.61 -0.10 -5.85
C VAL A 196 -11.81 0.18 -6.75
N ALA A 197 -13.01 0.16 -6.16
CA ALA A 197 -14.23 0.63 -6.79
C ALA A 197 -14.28 2.17 -6.73
N ALA A 198 -13.76 2.81 -7.77
CA ALA A 198 -13.76 4.27 -7.90
C ALA A 198 -15.07 4.79 -8.52
N ASP A 199 -15.67 5.80 -7.88
CA ASP A 199 -16.88 6.47 -8.36
C ASP A 199 -16.60 7.93 -8.65
N GLU A 200 -16.80 8.31 -9.91
CA GLU A 200 -16.29 9.55 -10.48
C GLU A 200 -17.30 10.14 -11.46
N LEU A 201 -17.25 11.46 -11.62
CA LEU A 201 -17.98 12.16 -12.67
C LEU A 201 -17.10 12.33 -13.91
N GLU A 202 -17.67 12.05 -15.07
CA GLU A 202 -16.99 12.10 -16.37
C GLU A 202 -16.35 13.47 -16.62
N HIS A 203 -17.16 14.53 -16.50
CA HIS A 203 -16.76 15.91 -16.77
C HIS A 203 -15.66 16.41 -15.83
N GLU A 204 -15.60 15.91 -14.59
CA GLU A 204 -14.53 16.25 -13.64
C GLU A 204 -13.24 15.48 -13.87
N THR A 205 -13.39 14.28 -14.42
CA THR A 205 -12.27 13.38 -14.68
C THR A 205 -11.51 13.87 -15.91
N PHE A 206 -12.22 14.27 -16.96
CA PHE A 206 -11.62 14.65 -18.25
C PHE A 206 -11.25 16.14 -18.39
N GLN A 207 -11.48 16.98 -17.38
CA GLN A 207 -10.98 18.36 -17.35
C GLN A 207 -9.44 18.40 -17.39
N LYS A 208 -8.86 19.14 -18.33
CA LYS A 208 -7.42 19.18 -18.61
C LYS A 208 -6.60 19.82 -17.48
N ASP A 209 -7.16 20.81 -16.82
CA ASP A 209 -6.51 21.68 -15.83
C ASP A 209 -6.94 21.35 -14.39
N ARG A 210 -7.91 20.43 -14.21
CA ARG A 210 -8.55 20.15 -12.92
C ARG A 210 -9.10 21.42 -12.26
N GLU A 211 -9.44 22.45 -13.03
CA GLU A 211 -9.95 23.71 -12.48
C GLU A 211 -11.29 23.53 -11.77
N GLN A 212 -11.94 22.37 -11.91
CA GLN A 212 -13.20 22.04 -11.24
C GLN A 212 -14.25 23.11 -11.55
N THR A 213 -14.30 23.59 -12.79
CA THR A 213 -15.22 24.64 -13.21
C THR A 213 -16.69 24.21 -13.15
N GLY A 214 -16.94 22.93 -12.85
CA GLY A 214 -18.26 22.31 -12.85
C GLY A 214 -18.79 22.09 -14.27
N LEU A 215 -20.06 21.69 -14.35
CA LEU A 215 -20.78 21.55 -15.62
C LEU A 215 -21.22 22.91 -16.16
N GLN A 216 -21.18 23.06 -17.49
CA GLN A 216 -21.86 24.19 -18.12
C GLN A 216 -23.37 24.05 -17.96
N LYS A 217 -24.07 25.20 -17.90
CA LYS A 217 -25.52 25.23 -17.74
C LYS A 217 -26.21 24.38 -18.82
N GLY A 218 -26.99 23.38 -18.38
CA GLY A 218 -27.75 22.47 -19.25
C GLY A 218 -27.07 21.13 -19.54
N GLN A 219 -25.82 20.93 -19.11
CA GLN A 219 -25.17 19.62 -19.18
C GLN A 219 -25.62 18.70 -18.05
N ILE A 220 -25.60 17.40 -18.29
CA ILE A 220 -25.98 16.37 -17.32
C ILE A 220 -24.76 15.74 -16.65
N LYS A 221 -24.93 15.31 -15.40
CA LYS A 221 -23.91 14.56 -14.66
C LYS A 221 -23.83 13.14 -15.19
N ILE A 222 -22.70 12.80 -15.78
CA ILE A 222 -22.41 11.44 -16.21
C ILE A 222 -21.50 10.79 -15.18
N THR A 223 -22.00 9.71 -14.58
CA THR A 223 -21.24 8.83 -13.70
C THR A 223 -20.37 7.91 -14.55
N LEU A 224 -19.07 7.86 -14.30
CA LEU A 224 -18.21 6.84 -14.89
C LEU A 224 -18.52 5.47 -14.29
N PRO A 225 -18.45 4.37 -15.08
CA PRO A 225 -18.65 3.03 -14.57
C PRO A 225 -17.76 2.73 -13.35
N VAL A 226 -18.37 2.17 -12.31
CA VAL A 226 -17.69 1.73 -11.09
C VAL A 226 -17.32 0.27 -11.26
N ALA A 227 -16.04 -0.07 -11.14
CA ALA A 227 -15.58 -1.46 -11.21
C ALA A 227 -15.97 -2.22 -9.92
N TRP A 228 -17.20 -2.70 -9.86
CA TRP A 228 -17.77 -3.41 -8.71
C TRP A 228 -17.45 -4.90 -8.75
N SER A 229 -16.17 -5.25 -8.57
CA SER A 229 -15.69 -6.63 -8.69
C SER A 229 -14.79 -7.05 -7.53
N LEU A 230 -15.00 -8.26 -7.02
CA LEU A 230 -14.26 -8.82 -5.89
C LEU A 230 -12.95 -9.44 -6.38
N THR A 231 -11.83 -8.87 -5.95
CA THR A 231 -10.47 -9.36 -6.24
C THR A 231 -9.79 -9.97 -5.02
N ASN A 232 -10.30 -9.65 -3.83
CA ASN A 232 -9.85 -10.21 -2.57
C ASN A 232 -11.08 -10.51 -1.70
N PRO A 233 -11.27 -11.76 -1.22
CA PRO A 233 -12.45 -12.12 -0.44
C PRO A 233 -12.45 -11.50 0.96
N ASP A 234 -11.32 -11.02 1.47
CA ASP A 234 -11.18 -10.57 2.85
C ASP A 234 -11.78 -9.17 3.05
N PHE A 235 -11.85 -8.31 2.03
CA PHE A 235 -12.58 -7.02 2.06
C PHE A 235 -12.66 -6.35 0.67
N MET A 236 -13.51 -5.33 0.55
CA MET A 236 -13.55 -4.42 -0.61
C MET A 236 -13.14 -3.00 -0.22
N TYR A 237 -12.68 -2.22 -1.21
CA TYR A 237 -12.29 -0.82 -1.03
C TYR A 237 -12.99 0.06 -2.06
N VAL A 238 -13.68 1.09 -1.58
CA VAL A 238 -14.49 2.01 -2.39
C VAL A 238 -13.93 3.41 -2.21
N ARG A 239 -13.79 4.16 -3.32
CA ARG A 239 -13.40 5.58 -3.28
C ARG A 239 -14.36 6.42 -4.11
N VAL A 240 -15.10 7.30 -3.44
CA VAL A 240 -16.10 8.19 -4.06
C VAL A 240 -15.47 9.56 -4.29
N HIS A 241 -15.30 9.93 -5.54
CA HIS A 241 -14.69 11.18 -6.00
C HIS A 241 -15.71 12.10 -6.70
N ARG A 242 -16.99 12.02 -6.32
CA ARG A 242 -18.03 12.92 -6.81
C ARG A 242 -17.68 14.36 -6.45
N ARG A 243 -17.59 15.22 -7.46
CA ARG A 243 -17.38 16.65 -7.29
C ARG A 243 -18.00 17.43 -8.45
N GLU A 244 -18.44 18.65 -8.21
CA GLU A 244 -18.84 19.61 -9.25
C GLU A 244 -18.64 21.00 -8.65
N GLY A 245 -17.61 21.73 -9.07
CA GLY A 245 -17.20 22.93 -8.34
C GLY A 245 -16.90 22.64 -6.88
N SER A 246 -17.62 23.28 -5.97
CA SER A 246 -17.59 23.04 -4.52
C SER A 246 -18.56 21.95 -4.04
N GLN A 247 -19.43 21.42 -4.90
CA GLN A 247 -20.42 20.42 -4.49
C GLN A 247 -19.80 19.03 -4.40
N ARG A 248 -20.02 18.36 -3.28
CA ARG A 248 -19.65 16.97 -2.98
C ARG A 248 -20.83 16.14 -2.47
N LEU A 249 -21.93 16.79 -2.06
CA LEU A 249 -23.13 16.10 -1.59
C LEU A 249 -23.74 15.26 -2.72
N LEU A 250 -24.02 14.01 -2.41
CA LEU A 250 -24.77 13.11 -3.28
C LEU A 250 -26.27 13.33 -3.06
N SER A 251 -27.05 13.24 -4.12
CA SER A 251 -28.52 13.20 -4.01
C SER A 251 -28.99 11.90 -3.34
N GLU A 252 -30.25 11.88 -2.89
CA GLU A 252 -30.87 10.66 -2.38
C GLU A 252 -30.88 9.53 -3.42
N SER A 253 -31.07 9.85 -4.70
CA SER A 253 -31.01 8.86 -5.79
C SER A 253 -29.59 8.32 -6.00
N GLU A 254 -28.56 9.16 -5.91
CA GLU A 254 -27.15 8.72 -5.99
C GLU A 254 -26.76 7.84 -4.79
N LEU A 255 -27.22 8.19 -3.59
CA LEU A 255 -27.03 7.35 -2.39
C LEU A 255 -27.81 6.04 -2.49
N SER A 256 -29.03 6.04 -3.05
CA SER A 256 -29.82 4.83 -3.26
C SER A 256 -29.13 3.85 -4.22
N CYS A 257 -28.47 4.35 -5.26
CA CYS A 257 -27.62 3.54 -6.13
C CYS A 257 -26.46 2.88 -5.37
N TRP A 258 -25.93 3.53 -4.33
CA TRP A 258 -24.91 2.93 -3.46
C TRP A 258 -25.49 1.92 -2.48
N VAL A 259 -26.66 2.22 -1.88
CA VAL A 259 -27.39 1.27 -1.04
C VAL A 259 -27.64 -0.02 -1.81
N ASN A 260 -28.15 0.05 -3.04
CA ASN A 260 -28.39 -1.12 -3.87
C ASN A 260 -27.11 -1.96 -4.08
N ARG A 261 -25.96 -1.32 -4.34
CA ARG A 261 -24.67 -2.01 -4.46
C ARG A 261 -24.25 -2.72 -3.17
N LEU A 262 -24.48 -2.06 -2.03
CA LEU A 262 -24.04 -2.53 -0.72
C LEU A 262 -24.99 -3.57 -0.11
N THR A 263 -26.23 -3.69 -0.57
CA THR A 263 -27.23 -4.60 0.02
C THR A 263 -27.70 -5.69 -0.94
N VAL A 264 -27.87 -5.37 -2.22
CA VAL A 264 -28.43 -6.28 -3.24
C VAL A 264 -27.35 -6.82 -4.16
N GLU A 265 -26.46 -5.96 -4.65
CA GLU A 265 -25.43 -6.34 -5.65
C GLU A 265 -24.08 -6.70 -5.01
N LEU A 266 -24.08 -7.11 -3.74
CA LEU A 266 -22.85 -7.52 -3.07
C LEU A 266 -22.21 -8.70 -3.80
N PRO A 267 -20.93 -8.62 -4.18
CA PRO A 267 -20.24 -9.74 -4.82
C PRO A 267 -20.23 -10.97 -3.90
N GLN A 268 -20.62 -12.12 -4.45
CA GLN A 268 -20.57 -13.38 -3.73
C GLN A 268 -19.14 -13.69 -3.27
N GLY A 269 -19.01 -14.20 -2.05
CA GLY A 269 -17.72 -14.63 -1.49
C GLY A 269 -16.95 -13.55 -0.71
N LEU A 270 -17.47 -12.33 -0.61
CA LEU A 270 -16.96 -11.33 0.33
C LEU A 270 -17.17 -11.82 1.78
N LYS A 271 -16.10 -11.84 2.58
CA LYS A 271 -16.09 -12.34 3.96
C LYS A 271 -15.85 -11.28 5.02
N GLY A 272 -15.32 -10.12 4.62
CA GLY A 272 -15.01 -9.04 5.55
C GLY A 272 -15.58 -7.70 5.12
N PRO A 273 -15.05 -6.60 5.67
CA PRO A 273 -15.69 -5.29 5.57
C PRO A 273 -15.59 -4.69 4.17
N ILE A 274 -16.35 -3.60 3.97
CA ILE A 274 -16.16 -2.69 2.84
C ILE A 274 -15.63 -1.38 3.41
N PHE A 275 -14.40 -1.02 3.03
CA PHE A 275 -13.85 0.28 3.37
C PHE A 275 -14.41 1.32 2.38
N PHE A 276 -15.31 2.17 2.86
CA PHE A 276 -15.99 3.16 2.04
C PHE A 276 -15.38 4.54 2.26
N MET A 277 -14.55 4.99 1.32
CA MET A 277 -13.85 6.27 1.37
C MET A 277 -14.57 7.31 0.52
N TRP A 278 -14.99 8.40 1.13
CA TRP A 278 -15.26 9.65 0.45
C TRP A 278 -13.90 10.24 0.11
N GLY A 279 -13.57 10.34 -1.16
CA GLY A 279 -12.23 10.65 -1.68
C GLY A 279 -12.10 12.08 -2.23
N THR A 280 -13.05 12.96 -1.89
CA THR A 280 -13.02 14.38 -2.25
C THR A 280 -13.47 15.22 -1.06
N ASP A 281 -12.65 16.19 -0.65
CA ASP A 281 -13.02 17.15 0.40
C ASP A 281 -13.78 18.34 -0.17
N TRP A 282 -14.74 18.81 0.62
CA TRP A 282 -15.24 20.18 0.62
C TRP A 282 -16.08 20.40 1.88
N GLU A 283 -15.57 21.24 2.79
CA GLU A 283 -16.17 21.48 4.10
C GLU A 283 -16.51 20.14 4.81
N ASP A 284 -17.71 20.02 5.36
CA ASP A 284 -18.22 18.83 6.04
C ASP A 284 -19.06 17.92 5.13
N GLN A 285 -19.16 18.20 3.83
CA GLN A 285 -20.05 17.46 2.93
C GLN A 285 -19.76 15.95 2.85
N PRO A 286 -18.49 15.49 2.84
CA PRO A 286 -18.18 14.05 2.95
C PRO A 286 -18.72 13.40 4.22
N LEU A 287 -18.80 14.15 5.33
CA LEU A 287 -19.33 13.67 6.61
C LEU A 287 -20.86 13.54 6.53
N ILE A 288 -21.52 14.49 5.88
CA ILE A 288 -22.96 14.44 5.60
C ILE A 288 -23.29 13.23 4.73
N ASN A 289 -22.54 13.02 3.63
CA ASN A 289 -22.71 11.83 2.80
C ASN A 289 -22.52 10.53 3.58
N ALA A 290 -21.50 10.45 4.43
CA ALA A 290 -21.27 9.29 5.30
C ALA A 290 -22.47 9.03 6.22
N LYS A 291 -22.97 10.08 6.87
CA LYS A 291 -24.13 10.00 7.77
C LYS A 291 -25.38 9.54 7.03
N ASN A 292 -25.66 10.11 5.86
CA ASN A 292 -26.84 9.76 5.07
C ASN A 292 -26.76 8.32 4.58
N LEU A 293 -25.63 7.89 4.01
CA LEU A 293 -25.45 6.50 3.57
C LEU A 293 -25.59 5.52 4.74
N ASN A 294 -24.95 5.79 5.88
CA ASN A 294 -25.05 4.95 7.08
C ASN A 294 -26.49 4.83 7.58
N ALA A 295 -27.27 5.91 7.54
CA ALA A 295 -28.68 5.89 7.91
C ALA A 295 -29.51 5.00 6.97
N MET A 296 -29.20 5.00 5.67
CA MET A 296 -29.93 4.22 4.67
C MET A 296 -29.59 2.72 4.71
N ILE A 297 -28.36 2.34 5.06
CA ILE A 297 -27.95 0.92 5.16
C ILE A 297 -28.18 0.29 6.54
N GLY A 298 -28.55 1.10 7.54
CA GLY A 298 -28.90 0.63 8.88
C GLY A 298 -27.78 -0.17 9.57
N ASP A 299 -28.11 -1.35 10.07
CA ASP A 299 -27.21 -2.20 10.88
C ASP A 299 -25.97 -2.72 10.13
N MET A 300 -25.94 -2.58 8.79
CA MET A 300 -24.73 -2.86 8.00
C MET A 300 -23.64 -1.81 8.21
N ALA A 301 -23.99 -0.60 8.67
CA ALA A 301 -23.02 0.45 8.95
C ALA A 301 -22.18 0.08 10.20
N PHE A 302 -20.86 0.12 10.05
CA PHE A 302 -19.97 -0.20 11.16
C PHE A 302 -20.05 0.86 12.28
N ASN A 303 -20.46 0.44 13.47
CA ASN A 303 -20.54 1.31 14.64
C ASN A 303 -19.19 1.42 15.37
N TRP A 304 -18.35 2.34 14.89
CA TRP A 304 -17.03 2.59 15.44
C TRP A 304 -17.06 2.98 16.92
N LYS A 305 -17.97 3.89 17.30
CA LYS A 305 -18.07 4.39 18.69
C LYS A 305 -18.39 3.26 19.68
N ALA A 306 -19.34 2.38 19.32
CA ALA A 306 -19.64 1.20 20.12
C ALA A 306 -18.44 0.24 20.19
N SER A 307 -17.73 0.03 19.08
CA SER A 307 -16.55 -0.85 19.06
C SER A 307 -15.41 -0.36 19.96
N GLN A 308 -15.25 0.96 20.11
CA GLN A 308 -14.28 1.58 21.00
C GLN A 308 -14.63 1.34 22.47
N GLN A 309 -15.92 1.40 22.83
CA GLN A 309 -16.39 1.13 24.20
C GLN A 309 -16.23 -0.35 24.60
N LEU A 310 -16.33 -1.26 23.63
CA LEU A 310 -16.17 -2.71 23.85
C LEU A 310 -14.70 -3.18 23.94
N SER A 311 -13.73 -2.29 23.66
CA SER A 311 -12.31 -2.63 23.45
C SER A 311 -11.54 -3.13 24.68
N GLY A 312 -12.23 -3.43 25.79
CA GLY A 312 -11.75 -4.39 26.80
C GLY A 312 -11.70 -5.84 26.29
N SER A 313 -12.33 -6.14 25.15
CA SER A 313 -12.35 -7.44 24.48
C SER A 313 -11.88 -7.29 23.02
N ARG A 314 -11.16 -8.29 22.48
CA ARG A 314 -10.55 -8.27 21.12
C ARG A 314 -11.46 -7.63 20.04
N SER A 315 -11.03 -6.49 19.49
CA SER A 315 -11.71 -5.79 18.39
C SER A 315 -11.79 -6.69 17.15
N MET A 316 -12.98 -6.75 16.52
CA MET A 316 -13.25 -7.54 15.31
C MET A 316 -12.24 -7.26 14.18
N LEU A 317 -11.82 -6.00 14.01
CA LEU A 317 -10.84 -5.60 12.98
C LEU A 317 -9.42 -6.12 13.27
N SER A 318 -9.04 -6.20 14.55
CA SER A 318 -7.70 -6.69 14.95
C SER A 318 -7.48 -8.17 14.62
N ALA A 319 -8.54 -8.97 14.55
CA ALA A 319 -8.47 -10.37 14.12
C ALA A 319 -8.22 -10.52 12.61
N TYR A 320 -8.62 -9.53 11.80
CA TYR A 320 -8.47 -9.57 10.33
C TYR A 320 -7.06 -9.18 9.90
N PHE A 321 -6.54 -8.05 10.39
CA PHE A 321 -5.17 -7.63 10.08
C PHE A 321 -4.10 -8.44 10.85
N GLY A 322 -4.51 -9.19 11.88
CA GLY A 322 -3.61 -10.03 12.69
C GLY A 322 -3.51 -11.50 12.25
N ARG A 323 -4.32 -11.99 11.31
CA ARG A 323 -4.30 -13.40 10.85
C ARG A 323 -3.80 -13.55 9.42
N LYS A 324 -2.47 -13.51 9.24
CA LYS A 324 -1.73 -14.29 8.22
C LYS A 324 -0.22 -14.11 8.41
N THR A 325 0.29 -14.62 9.53
CA THR A 325 1.71 -14.98 9.65
C THR A 325 1.77 -16.47 10.01
N LYS A 326 1.60 -17.34 9.01
CA LYS A 326 2.33 -18.61 9.03
C LYS A 326 3.74 -18.28 8.56
N THR A 327 4.55 -17.97 9.55
CA THR A 327 5.95 -17.56 9.47
C THR A 327 6.81 -18.72 8.99
N GLU A 328 7.20 -18.69 7.73
CA GLU A 328 8.49 -19.24 7.28
C GLU A 328 9.09 -18.21 6.31
N LYS A 329 9.81 -17.22 6.89
CA LYS A 329 10.69 -16.18 6.28
C LYS A 329 10.48 -14.78 6.87
N CYS A 330 10.40 -14.67 8.20
CA CYS A 330 10.57 -13.37 8.87
C CYS A 330 11.70 -13.41 9.90
N ALA A 331 12.72 -14.26 9.70
CA ALA A 331 13.82 -14.47 10.64
C ALA A 331 15.18 -13.92 10.16
N LEU A 332 15.25 -13.24 9.01
CA LEU A 332 16.53 -12.74 8.46
C LEU A 332 16.67 -11.22 8.44
N VAL A 333 15.70 -10.46 8.97
CA VAL A 333 15.83 -8.99 9.15
C VAL A 333 15.52 -8.56 10.59
N SER A 334 15.08 -9.47 11.47
CA SER A 334 14.71 -9.13 12.85
C SER A 334 15.86 -9.19 13.87
N LYS A 335 17.06 -9.65 13.49
CA LYS A 335 18.18 -9.76 14.44
C LYS A 335 18.88 -8.42 14.74
N ASP A 336 18.74 -7.42 13.86
CA ASP A 336 19.29 -6.08 14.09
C ASP A 336 18.25 -5.08 14.61
N PHE A 337 17.01 -5.53 14.84
CA PHE A 337 15.91 -4.66 15.27
C PHE A 337 15.07 -5.34 16.36
N LEU A 338 15.67 -5.44 17.55
CA LEU A 338 14.91 -5.50 18.80
C LEU A 338 15.00 -4.13 19.51
N PRO A 339 13.94 -3.68 20.20
CA PRO A 339 13.89 -2.38 20.83
C PRO A 339 14.72 -2.39 22.11
N LEU A 340 15.80 -1.60 22.15
CA LEU A 340 16.37 -1.14 23.41
C LEU A 340 15.39 -0.13 24.01
N CYS A 341 14.56 -0.61 24.93
CA CYS A 341 13.77 0.23 25.83
C CYS A 341 13.57 -0.52 27.15
N ASN A 342 14.56 -0.46 28.03
CA ASN A 342 14.46 0.13 29.37
C ASN A 342 15.58 -0.39 30.28
N GLU A 343 15.99 0.52 31.16
CA GLU A 343 16.94 0.42 32.27
C GLU A 343 18.33 1.00 32.02
N GLU A 344 18.74 1.83 32.99
CA GLU A 344 20.03 2.49 33.18
C GLU A 344 20.27 3.85 32.49
N GLN A 345 19.45 4.84 32.91
CA GLN A 345 20.04 6.13 33.29
C GLN A 345 20.40 6.08 34.78
N LYS A 346 21.69 5.95 35.10
CA LYS A 346 22.41 6.63 36.21
C LYS A 346 23.84 6.09 36.34
N GLU A 347 24.77 7.02 36.61
CA GLU A 347 26.12 6.81 37.15
C GLU A 347 27.16 6.19 36.19
N LEU A 348 28.45 6.54 36.15
CA LEU A 348 29.29 7.56 36.77
C LEU A 348 30.62 7.53 35.96
N GLU A 349 31.37 8.64 35.99
CA GLU A 349 32.73 8.76 35.47
C GLU A 349 33.70 7.76 36.15
N HIS A 350 34.51 7.03 35.38
CA HIS A 350 35.98 6.92 35.54
C HIS A 350 36.61 5.85 34.61
N ASP A 351 37.55 6.32 33.81
CA ASP A 351 38.90 5.79 33.55
C ASP A 351 39.23 4.32 33.18
N CYS A 352 40.22 4.29 32.27
CA CYS A 352 41.33 3.35 32.09
C CYS A 352 41.24 2.22 31.03
N ASN A 353 42.02 2.47 29.96
CA ASN A 353 42.89 1.55 29.22
C ASN A 353 43.04 0.11 29.78
N SER A 354 42.91 -0.90 28.91
CA SER A 354 44.05 -1.76 28.48
C SER A 354 43.63 -3.03 27.72
N SER A 355 44.44 -3.35 26.70
CA SER A 355 44.87 -4.67 26.20
C SER A 355 43.88 -5.78 25.79
N GLN A 356 43.99 -6.12 24.49
CA GLN A 356 44.10 -7.46 23.88
C GLN A 356 43.76 -8.70 24.73
N SER A 357 42.85 -9.55 24.22
CA SER A 357 43.17 -10.97 24.01
C SER A 357 42.23 -11.61 23.00
N SER A 358 42.80 -12.49 22.19
CA SER A 358 42.17 -13.24 21.11
C SER A 358 41.63 -14.56 21.67
N GLN A 359 40.37 -14.90 21.42
CA GLN A 359 39.87 -16.27 21.60
C GLN A 359 39.21 -16.77 20.32
N LYS A 360 39.84 -17.80 19.75
CA LYS A 360 39.33 -18.68 18.71
C LYS A 360 38.17 -19.51 19.30
N PHE A 361 37.05 -19.59 18.59
CA PHE A 361 36.03 -20.62 18.83
C PHE A 361 36.08 -21.65 17.71
N GLU A 362 36.28 -22.91 18.10
CA GLU A 362 36.20 -24.10 17.26
C GLU A 362 34.75 -24.36 16.83
N VAL A 363 34.57 -24.72 15.55
CA VAL A 363 33.28 -25.08 14.96
C VAL A 363 33.13 -26.60 15.04
N SER A 364 32.15 -27.07 15.82
CA SER A 364 31.72 -28.47 15.81
C SER A 364 30.82 -28.75 14.60
N GLU A 365 31.21 -29.72 13.77
CA GLU A 365 30.47 -30.22 12.62
C GLU A 365 29.17 -30.95 13.01
N PHE A 366 28.10 -30.73 12.25
CA PHE A 366 26.92 -31.60 12.17
C PHE A 366 26.75 -32.08 10.72
N PRO A 367 26.46 -33.38 10.47
CA PRO A 367 26.40 -33.93 9.11
C PRO A 367 25.00 -33.77 8.51
N GLY A 368 24.94 -33.22 7.30
CA GLY A 368 23.72 -33.12 6.50
C GLY A 368 23.93 -32.23 5.29
N GLU A 369 23.86 -32.81 4.10
CA GLU A 369 24.14 -32.20 2.79
C GLU A 369 23.49 -30.82 2.60
N ASN A 370 24.28 -29.76 2.67
CA ASN A 370 23.87 -28.42 2.27
C ASN A 370 24.19 -28.20 0.78
N VAL A 371 23.19 -28.43 -0.07
CA VAL A 371 23.20 -27.97 -1.45
C VAL A 371 22.92 -26.46 -1.46
N PHE A 372 23.95 -25.63 -1.50
CA PHE A 372 23.81 -24.19 -1.73
C PHE A 372 23.55 -23.92 -3.22
N LEU A 373 22.30 -23.60 -3.56
CA LEU A 373 21.90 -23.14 -4.90
C LEU A 373 21.80 -21.62 -4.94
N ALA A 374 22.36 -21.00 -5.97
CA ALA A 374 22.34 -19.55 -6.18
C ALA A 374 20.90 -18.98 -6.22
N PRO A 375 20.63 -17.80 -5.62
CA PRO A 375 19.26 -17.31 -5.41
C PRO A 375 18.44 -17.00 -6.67
N ALA A 376 19.10 -16.80 -7.82
CA ALA A 376 18.44 -16.32 -9.04
C ALA A 376 17.63 -17.37 -9.81
N ILE A 377 17.70 -18.67 -9.45
CA ILE A 377 17.05 -19.75 -10.20
C ILE A 377 15.77 -20.28 -9.51
N LEU A 378 15.48 -19.86 -8.27
CA LEU A 378 14.42 -20.46 -7.45
C LEU A 378 13.18 -19.58 -7.22
N THR A 379 12.89 -18.63 -8.10
CA THR A 379 11.64 -17.84 -8.02
C THR A 379 10.47 -18.53 -8.73
N ALA A 380 10.70 -19.60 -9.50
CA ALA A 380 9.62 -20.39 -10.12
C ALA A 380 9.33 -21.67 -9.29
N ASN A 381 8.19 -21.67 -8.59
CA ASN A 381 7.49 -22.83 -8.00
C ASN A 381 8.37 -24.02 -7.52
N ARG A 382 8.88 -23.95 -6.29
CA ARG A 382 9.58 -25.07 -5.59
C ARG A 382 8.86 -26.43 -5.71
N LYS A 383 7.53 -26.43 -5.68
CA LYS A 383 6.70 -27.65 -5.78
C LYS A 383 6.84 -28.33 -7.15
N HIS A 384 6.89 -27.53 -8.22
CA HIS A 384 7.01 -28.03 -9.59
C HIS A 384 8.43 -28.55 -9.93
N ILE A 385 9.45 -28.07 -9.20
CA ILE A 385 10.84 -28.52 -9.30
C ILE A 385 11.03 -29.87 -8.59
N GLN A 386 10.38 -30.07 -7.44
CA GLN A 386 10.46 -31.33 -6.68
C GLN A 386 9.73 -32.49 -7.37
N ASP A 387 8.66 -32.19 -8.11
CA ASP A 387 7.81 -33.21 -8.74
C ASP A 387 8.22 -33.57 -10.19
N SER A 388 9.31 -33.00 -10.73
CA SER A 388 9.78 -33.25 -12.10
C SER A 388 11.12 -33.99 -12.15
N PRO A 389 11.13 -35.31 -12.43
CA PRO A 389 12.35 -36.13 -12.48
C PRO A 389 13.40 -35.63 -13.48
N ALA A 390 12.96 -35.00 -14.58
CA ALA A 390 13.84 -34.45 -15.61
C ALA A 390 14.62 -33.22 -15.11
N LEU A 391 13.98 -32.35 -14.33
CA LEU A 391 14.62 -31.16 -13.74
C LEU A 391 15.61 -31.55 -12.63
N LEU A 392 15.24 -32.52 -11.80
CA LEU A 392 16.13 -33.08 -10.77
C LEU A 392 17.39 -33.72 -11.38
N GLY A 393 17.27 -34.38 -12.54
CA GLY A 393 18.40 -34.95 -13.28
C GLY A 393 19.38 -33.89 -13.81
N CYS A 394 18.89 -32.72 -14.22
CA CYS A 394 19.73 -31.59 -14.65
C CYS A 394 20.47 -30.94 -13.48
N ILE A 395 19.83 -30.82 -12.32
CA ILE A 395 20.41 -30.17 -11.12
C ILE A 395 21.54 -31.03 -10.52
N LYS A 396 21.36 -32.35 -10.46
CA LYS A 396 22.34 -33.29 -9.86
C LYS A 396 23.69 -33.37 -10.58
N LYS A 397 23.82 -32.84 -11.81
CA LYS A 397 25.08 -32.88 -12.58
C LYS A 397 26.00 -31.67 -12.36
N THR A 398 25.63 -30.74 -11.47
CA THR A 398 26.43 -29.52 -11.22
C THR A 398 27.52 -29.84 -10.19
N LYS A 399 28.80 -29.86 -10.59
CA LYS A 399 29.94 -30.02 -9.68
C LYS A 399 30.54 -28.65 -9.32
N TYR A 400 30.83 -28.45 -8.03
CA TYR A 400 31.54 -27.30 -7.49
C TYR A 400 33.01 -27.67 -7.22
N ASN A 401 33.93 -26.71 -7.26
CA ASN A 401 35.31 -26.93 -6.82
C ASN A 401 35.48 -26.72 -5.31
N ASP A 402 36.64 -27.09 -4.76
CA ASP A 402 36.96 -27.04 -3.32
C ASP A 402 36.87 -25.64 -2.69
N ASN A 403 36.76 -24.58 -3.52
CA ASN A 403 36.56 -23.20 -3.08
C ASN A 403 35.11 -22.70 -3.27
N ASN A 404 34.14 -23.61 -3.39
CA ASN A 404 32.72 -23.30 -3.61
C ASN A 404 32.43 -22.42 -4.84
N LYS A 405 33.34 -22.39 -5.82
CA LYS A 405 33.07 -21.74 -7.11
C LYS A 405 32.49 -22.78 -8.08
N PRO A 406 31.37 -22.46 -8.76
CA PRO A 406 30.80 -23.35 -9.75
C PRO A 406 31.75 -23.47 -10.96
N LEU A 407 32.12 -24.71 -11.32
CA LEU A 407 32.83 -24.98 -12.57
C LEU A 407 31.93 -24.56 -13.75
N GLU A 408 32.51 -24.18 -14.90
CA GLU A 408 31.87 -23.59 -16.12
C GLU A 408 30.54 -24.24 -16.61
N SER A 409 30.15 -25.38 -16.06
CA SER A 409 28.85 -26.05 -16.19
C SER A 409 27.58 -25.28 -15.81
N LEU A 410 27.66 -24.16 -15.07
CA LEU A 410 26.44 -23.41 -14.69
C LEU A 410 25.74 -22.73 -15.88
N LYS A 411 26.50 -22.24 -16.87
CA LYS A 411 25.91 -21.61 -18.07
C LYS A 411 25.09 -22.62 -18.88
N LYS A 412 25.60 -23.84 -19.07
CA LYS A 412 24.87 -24.92 -19.74
C LYS A 412 23.60 -25.32 -18.99
N THR A 413 23.67 -25.41 -17.66
CA THR A 413 22.54 -25.81 -16.81
C THR A 413 21.43 -24.76 -16.80
N SER A 414 21.79 -23.47 -16.72
CA SER A 414 20.82 -22.37 -16.85
C SER A 414 20.16 -22.36 -18.22
N SER A 415 20.93 -22.51 -19.31
CA SER A 415 20.36 -22.54 -20.67
C SER A 415 19.44 -23.74 -20.89
N SER A 416 19.75 -24.92 -20.34
CA SER A 416 18.88 -26.10 -20.43
C SER A 416 17.60 -25.97 -19.62
N ILE A 417 17.65 -25.34 -18.44
CA ILE A 417 16.47 -25.08 -17.61
C ILE A 417 15.57 -24.02 -18.27
N THR A 418 16.14 -22.94 -18.78
CA THR A 418 15.39 -21.92 -19.53
C THR A 418 14.75 -22.52 -20.79
N ALA A 419 15.47 -23.36 -21.54
CA ALA A 419 14.93 -24.03 -22.72
C ALA A 419 13.79 -25.02 -22.39
N TYR A 420 13.81 -25.66 -21.20
CA TYR A 420 12.72 -26.51 -20.74
C TYR A 420 11.44 -25.70 -20.48
N PHE A 421 11.56 -24.55 -19.82
CA PHE A 421 10.41 -23.68 -19.52
C PHE A 421 9.90 -22.89 -20.74
N GLN A 422 10.70 -22.73 -21.79
CA GLN A 422 10.26 -22.09 -23.04
C GLN A 422 9.52 -23.05 -23.98
N LYS A 423 9.67 -24.37 -23.81
CA LYS A 423 9.05 -25.40 -24.66
C LYS A 423 7.70 -25.92 -24.15
N ARG A 424 7.33 -25.59 -22.92
CA ARG A 424 6.04 -25.91 -22.29
C ARG A 424 5.32 -24.61 -21.98
#